data_AF-A0A7C5BP44-F1
#
_entry.id   AF-A0A7C5BP44-F1
#
_cell.length_a   1.000
_cell.length_b   1.000
_cell.length_c   1.000
_cell.angle_alpha   90.00
_cell.angle_beta   90.00
_cell.angle_gamma   90.00
#
_symmetry.space_group_name_H-M   'P 1'
#
loop_
_entity.id
_entity.type
_entity.pdbx_description
1 polymer ?
#
loop_
_entity_poly.entity_id
_entity_poly.type
_entity_poly.pdbx_seq_one_letter_code
_entity_poly.pdbx_strand_id
1 'polypeptide(L)'
;TPATLPELADNIAQLHADDDSLKIFDGLLAKQQPVCGRLTKAQKSLLFVEHADQVHSVACLPLGHAPCAGLLAIASHDANRFHADMATDYLSFLGEVIMRLLRPYSHHQHGE
;
A
#
# COMPACT_ATOMS: atom_id res chain seq x y z
N THR A 1 11.60 -19.45 -16.25
CA THR A 1 12.55 -18.33 -16.07
C THR A 1 12.49 -17.91 -14.62
N PRO A 2 13.61 -17.78 -13.89
CA PRO A 2 13.57 -17.19 -12.55
C PRO A 2 13.03 -15.76 -12.68
N ALA A 3 12.10 -15.38 -11.80
CA ALA A 3 11.55 -14.04 -11.79
C ALA A 3 12.67 -13.06 -11.42
N THR A 4 13.05 -12.19 -12.35
CA THR A 4 13.92 -11.06 -12.04
C THR A 4 13.16 -10.14 -11.10
N LEU A 5 13.69 -9.91 -9.89
CA LEU A 5 13.07 -8.98 -8.95
C LEU A 5 13.17 -7.56 -9.54
N PRO A 6 12.09 -6.77 -9.51
CA PRO A 6 12.13 -5.39 -10.00
C PRO A 6 13.07 -4.55 -9.15
N GLU A 7 13.58 -3.46 -9.71
CA GLU A 7 14.34 -2.48 -8.93
C GLU A 7 13.48 -1.96 -7.77
N LEU A 8 14.05 -2.02 -6.56
CA LEU A 8 13.31 -1.79 -5.32
C LEU A 8 12.99 -0.30 -5.10
N ALA A 9 13.81 0.58 -5.68
CA ALA A 9 13.75 2.03 -5.48
C ALA A 9 12.41 2.64 -5.95
N ASP A 10 11.76 2.05 -6.95
CA ASP A 10 10.52 2.59 -7.52
C ASP A 10 9.26 2.12 -6.77
N ASN A 11 9.37 1.08 -5.94
CA ASN A 11 8.23 0.41 -5.31
C ASN A 11 8.11 0.65 -3.79
N ILE A 12 9.07 1.34 -3.19
CA ILE A 12 9.09 1.65 -1.76
C ILE A 12 9.32 3.15 -1.56
N ALA A 13 8.35 3.84 -0.97
CA ALA A 13 8.48 5.22 -0.54
C ALA A 13 8.55 5.29 1.00
N GLN A 14 9.58 5.96 1.52
CA GLN A 14 9.66 6.28 2.95
C GLN A 14 9.24 7.74 3.15
N LEU A 15 8.15 7.93 3.89
CA LEU A 15 7.61 9.25 4.24
C LEU A 15 7.57 9.37 5.76
N HIS A 16 7.72 10.60 6.27
CA HIS A 16 7.52 10.86 7.69
C HIS A 16 6.04 10.68 8.06
N ALA A 17 5.74 10.21 9.27
CA ALA A 17 4.35 9.98 9.69
C ALA A 17 3.50 11.27 9.64
N ASP A 18 4.13 12.43 9.82
CA ASP A 18 3.49 13.76 9.77
C ASP A 18 3.57 14.43 8.39
N ASP A 19 3.95 13.71 7.34
CA ASP A 19 4.00 14.28 5.98
C ASP A 19 2.58 14.63 5.50
N ASP A 20 2.35 15.91 5.18
CA ASP A 20 1.05 16.42 4.74
C ASP A 20 0.52 15.72 3.49
N SER A 21 1.40 15.16 2.65
CA SER A 21 1.01 14.40 1.46
C SER A 21 0.28 13.10 1.81
N LEU A 22 0.45 12.56 3.03
CA LEU A 22 -0.22 11.35 3.49
C LEU A 22 -1.68 11.57 3.90
N LYS A 23 -2.09 12.83 4.17
CA LYS A 23 -3.46 13.16 4.61
C LYS A 23 -4.54 12.71 3.64
N ILE A 24 -4.20 12.60 2.35
CA ILE A 24 -5.12 12.08 1.33
C ILE A 24 -5.48 10.59 1.55
N PHE A 25 -4.76 9.87 2.40
CA PHE A 25 -5.02 8.49 2.78
C PHE A 25 -5.71 8.32 4.15
N ASP A 26 -5.95 9.39 4.91
CA ASP A 26 -6.52 9.32 6.27
C ASP A 26 -7.82 8.51 6.32
N GLY A 27 -8.74 8.77 5.39
CA GLY A 27 -10.02 8.04 5.32
C GLY A 27 -9.87 6.55 4.97
N LEU A 28 -8.79 6.18 4.29
CA LEU A 28 -8.44 4.78 3.99
C LEU A 28 -7.80 4.12 5.20
N LEU A 29 -6.82 4.79 5.81
CA LEU A 29 -6.07 4.29 6.95
C LEU A 29 -6.93 4.22 8.22
N ALA A 30 -7.90 5.11 8.41
CA ALA A 30 -8.79 5.10 9.57
C ALA A 30 -9.64 3.82 9.68
N LYS A 31 -9.91 3.15 8.55
CA LYS A 31 -10.69 1.91 8.53
C LYS A 31 -9.91 0.69 8.99
N GLN A 32 -8.56 0.76 9.00
CA GLN A 32 -7.64 -0.33 9.36
C GLN A 32 -7.98 -1.67 8.70
N GLN A 33 -8.51 -1.61 7.47
CA GLN A 33 -8.93 -2.77 6.69
C GLN A 33 -8.52 -2.56 5.24
N PRO A 34 -8.20 -3.64 4.51
CA PRO A 34 -7.94 -3.51 3.08
C PRO A 34 -9.17 -3.00 2.35
N VAL A 35 -8.93 -2.23 1.29
CA VAL A 35 -9.98 -1.72 0.40
C VAL A 35 -9.59 -1.96 -1.05
N CYS A 36 -10.58 -2.32 -1.87
CA CYS A 36 -10.45 -2.40 -3.32
C CYS A 36 -11.25 -1.27 -3.98
N GLY A 37 -10.82 -0.84 -5.16
CA GLY A 37 -11.58 0.10 -5.99
C GLY A 37 -10.70 1.08 -6.74
N ARG A 38 -11.13 2.34 -6.75
CA ARG A 38 -10.43 3.43 -7.44
C ARG A 38 -9.87 4.41 -6.42
N LEU A 39 -8.66 4.87 -6.70
CA LEU A 39 -8.04 5.98 -5.98
C LEU A 39 -8.30 7.30 -6.71
N THR A 40 -8.28 8.39 -5.95
CA THR A 40 -8.27 9.75 -6.50
C THR A 40 -7.00 10.00 -7.31
N LYS A 41 -7.02 11.01 -8.20
CA LYS A 41 -5.84 11.39 -8.98
C LYS A 41 -4.64 11.70 -8.08
N ALA A 42 -4.85 12.44 -6.99
CA ALA A 42 -3.80 12.79 -6.03
C ALA A 42 -3.17 11.55 -5.38
N GLN A 43 -3.99 10.60 -4.92
CA GLN A 43 -3.50 9.35 -4.34
C GLN A 43 -2.70 8.51 -5.35
N LYS A 44 -3.15 8.43 -6.60
CA LYS A 44 -2.43 7.71 -7.66
C LYS A 44 -1.09 8.37 -7.98
N SER A 45 -1.06 9.69 -8.07
CA SER A 45 0.17 10.44 -8.33
C SER A 45 1.19 10.26 -7.21
N LEU A 46 0.76 10.17 -5.94
CA LEU A 46 1.68 9.90 -4.84
C LEU A 46 2.22 8.46 -4.87
N LEU A 47 1.37 7.46 -5.12
CA LEU A 47 1.76 6.05 -5.04
C LEU A 47 2.47 5.50 -6.28
N PHE A 48 2.14 6.00 -7.46
CA PHE A 48 2.55 5.38 -8.73
C PHE A 48 3.29 6.34 -9.66
N VAL A 49 3.48 7.60 -9.26
CA VAL A 49 4.28 8.63 -9.97
C VAL A 49 4.00 8.62 -11.50
N GLU A 50 4.95 8.16 -12.31
CA GLU A 50 4.87 8.14 -13.77
C GLU A 50 3.81 7.16 -14.31
N HIS A 51 3.42 6.16 -13.52
CA HIS A 51 2.43 5.15 -13.89
C HIS A 51 1.00 5.51 -13.48
N ALA A 52 0.78 6.65 -12.81
CA ALA A 52 -0.52 7.02 -12.23
C ALA A 52 -1.70 7.02 -13.23
N ASP A 53 -1.44 7.38 -14.48
CA ASP A 53 -2.46 7.41 -15.54
C ASP A 53 -2.84 6.02 -16.06
N GLN A 54 -1.95 5.04 -15.90
CA GLN A 54 -2.17 3.66 -16.33
C GLN A 54 -2.89 2.82 -15.26
N VAL A 55 -3.05 3.35 -14.05
CA VAL A 55 -3.72 2.67 -12.93
C VAL A 55 -5.23 2.89 -13.00
N HIS A 56 -5.95 1.79 -13.21
CA HIS A 56 -7.40 1.75 -13.40
C HIS A 56 -8.16 1.12 -12.23
N SER A 57 -7.53 0.21 -11.47
CA SER A 57 -8.04 -0.30 -10.20
C SER A 57 -6.90 -0.56 -9.21
N VAL A 58 -7.18 -0.52 -7.90
CA VAL A 58 -6.20 -0.66 -6.83
C VAL A 58 -6.76 -1.47 -5.66
N ALA A 59 -5.92 -2.32 -5.07
CA ALA A 59 -6.10 -2.86 -3.73
C ALA A 59 -5.12 -2.17 -2.77
N CYS A 60 -5.62 -1.61 -1.68
CA CYS A 60 -4.84 -0.91 -0.67
C CYS A 60 -4.97 -1.61 0.68
N LEU A 61 -3.85 -1.96 1.29
CA LEU A 61 -3.76 -2.74 2.52
C LEU A 61 -2.98 -1.93 3.56
N PRO A 62 -3.61 -1.42 4.63
CA PRO A 62 -2.86 -0.91 5.77
C PRO A 62 -2.06 -2.06 6.40
N LEU A 63 -0.80 -1.82 6.73
CA LEU A 63 0.11 -2.79 7.31
C LEU A 63 0.26 -2.55 8.81
N GLY A 64 -0.09 -3.54 9.62
CA GLY A 64 0.00 -3.47 11.09
C GLY A 64 -1.28 -2.96 11.74
N HIS A 65 -1.20 -2.71 13.05
CA HIS A 65 -2.31 -2.23 13.88
C HIS A 65 -2.20 -0.74 14.09
N ALA A 66 -3.29 -0.06 14.49
CA ALA A 66 -3.28 1.38 14.71
C ALA A 66 -2.25 1.83 15.78
N PRO A 67 -1.34 2.77 15.47
CA PRO A 67 -1.11 3.39 14.16
C PRO A 67 -0.38 2.44 13.19
N CYS A 68 -0.92 2.27 11.98
CA CYS A 68 -0.36 1.33 11.00
C CYS A 68 1.09 1.69 10.66
N ALA A 69 1.93 0.67 10.47
CA ALA A 69 3.34 0.82 10.12
C ALA A 69 3.55 1.29 8.67
N GLY A 70 2.55 1.14 7.80
CA GLY A 70 2.62 1.59 6.42
C GLY A 70 1.40 1.20 5.61
N LEU A 71 1.50 1.40 4.28
CA LEU A 71 0.46 1.08 3.31
C LEU A 71 1.08 0.28 2.17
N LEU A 72 0.47 -0.86 1.83
CA LEU A 72 0.75 -1.58 0.60
C LEU A 72 -0.35 -1.26 -0.42
N ALA A 73 0.05 -0.81 -1.61
CA ALA A 73 -0.87 -0.58 -2.72
C ALA A 73 -0.51 -1.46 -3.91
N ILE A 74 -1.50 -2.17 -4.45
CA ILE A 74 -1.37 -3.05 -5.60
C ILE A 74 -2.25 -2.50 -6.72
N ALA A 75 -1.63 -2.04 -7.80
CA ALA A 75 -2.33 -1.46 -8.95
C ALA A 75 -2.61 -2.47 -10.07
N SER A 76 -3.61 -2.17 -10.89
CA SER A 76 -3.84 -2.84 -12.15
C SER A 76 -4.27 -1.89 -13.26
N HIS A 77 -3.85 -2.20 -14.48
CA HIS A 77 -4.37 -1.60 -15.71
C HIS A 77 -5.80 -2.07 -16.06
N ASP A 78 -6.29 -3.14 -15.45
CA ASP A 78 -7.67 -3.58 -15.62
C ASP A 78 -8.56 -2.90 -14.56
N ALA A 79 -9.55 -2.13 -15.02
CA ALA A 79 -10.51 -1.45 -14.15
C ALA A 79 -11.39 -2.41 -13.33
N ASN A 80 -11.53 -3.66 -13.76
CA ASN A 80 -12.39 -4.66 -13.13
C ASN A 80 -11.63 -5.61 -12.20
N ARG A 81 -10.29 -5.56 -12.16
CA ARG A 81 -9.48 -6.49 -11.37
C ARG A 81 -9.63 -6.29 -9.86
N PHE A 82 -9.63 -5.04 -9.39
CA PHE A 82 -9.85 -4.69 -7.98
C PHE A 82 -11.10 -3.83 -7.83
N HIS A 83 -12.28 -4.44 -8.00
CA HIS A 83 -13.56 -3.75 -7.85
C HIS A 83 -13.96 -3.61 -6.37
N ALA A 84 -14.83 -2.63 -6.05
CA ALA A 84 -15.16 -2.27 -4.67
C ALA A 84 -15.88 -3.38 -3.88
N ASP A 85 -16.65 -4.24 -4.57
CA ASP A 85 -17.38 -5.36 -3.94
C ASP A 85 -16.50 -6.60 -3.70
N MET A 86 -15.20 -6.53 -4.02
CA MET A 86 -14.29 -7.67 -3.85
C MET A 86 -14.05 -7.94 -2.36
N ALA A 87 -14.20 -9.20 -1.96
CA ALA A 87 -13.85 -9.65 -0.62
C ALA A 87 -12.35 -9.41 -0.33
N THR A 88 -12.05 -8.99 0.88
CA THR A 88 -10.70 -8.56 1.27
C THR A 88 -10.01 -9.50 2.26
N ASP A 89 -10.61 -10.65 2.59
CA ASP A 89 -10.08 -11.60 3.58
C ASP A 89 -8.64 -12.05 3.25
N TYR A 90 -8.38 -12.39 1.98
CA TYR A 90 -7.04 -12.77 1.53
C TYR A 90 -6.04 -11.62 1.61
N LEU A 91 -6.50 -10.37 1.37
CA LEU A 91 -5.65 -9.19 1.49
C LEU A 91 -5.31 -8.91 2.94
N SER A 92 -6.26 -9.09 3.86
CA SER A 92 -6.01 -8.98 5.30
C SER A 92 -4.97 -10.01 5.75
N PHE A 93 -5.11 -11.26 5.31
CA PHE A 93 -4.12 -12.30 5.60
C PHE A 93 -2.74 -11.97 5.00
N LEU A 94 -2.70 -11.45 3.77
CA LEU A 94 -1.45 -11.03 3.13
C LEU A 94 -0.75 -9.93 3.95
N GLY A 95 -1.49 -8.92 4.42
CA GLY A 95 -0.96 -7.86 5.27
C GLY A 95 -0.32 -8.40 6.56
N GLU A 96 -0.97 -9.36 7.21
CA GLU A 96 -0.44 -10.03 8.41
C GLU A 96 0.85 -10.81 8.15
N VAL A 97 0.92 -11.53 7.02
CA VAL A 97 2.13 -12.25 6.61
C VAL A 97 3.27 -11.28 6.35
N ILE A 98 3.01 -10.20 5.60
CA ILE A 98 4.02 -9.16 5.30
C ILE A 98 4.54 -8.53 6.59
N MET A 99 3.66 -8.18 7.53
CA MET A 99 4.08 -7.58 8.80
C MET A 99 4.95 -8.51 9.64
N ARG A 100 4.69 -9.83 9.62
CA ARG A 100 5.55 -10.80 10.29
C ARG A 100 6.96 -10.84 9.67
N LEU A 101 7.06 -10.68 8.35
CA LEU A 101 8.34 -10.64 7.63
C LEU A 101 9.08 -9.31 7.84
N LEU A 102 8.37 -8.20 7.96
CA LEU A 102 8.95 -6.87 8.16
C LEU A 102 9.33 -6.57 9.62
N ARG A 103 8.78 -7.31 10.60
CA ARG A 103 9.01 -7.11 12.05
C ARG A 103 10.51 -7.03 12.44
N PRO A 104 11.41 -7.91 11.93
CA PRO A 104 12.83 -7.83 12.29
C PRO A 104 13.50 -6.53 11.84
N TYR A 105 13.04 -5.95 10.72
CA TYR A 105 13.62 -4.76 10.11
C TYR A 105 13.04 -3.46 10.66
N SER A 106 11.84 -3.51 11.23
CA SER A 106 11.19 -2.35 11.86
C SER A 106 11.78 -1.98 13.23
N HIS A 107 12.56 -2.88 13.86
CA HIS A 107 13.22 -2.62 15.14
C HIS A 107 14.65 -2.04 15.02
N HIS A 108 15.24 -1.95 13.83
CA HIS A 108 16.65 -1.53 13.66
C HIS A 108 16.87 0.00 13.57
N GLN A 109 15.91 0.83 14.02
CA GLN A 109 16.05 2.30 14.02
C GLN A 109 15.74 2.97 15.37
N HIS A 110 15.94 2.27 16.49
CA HIS A 110 15.93 2.88 17.84
C HIS A 110 17.06 2.33 18.72
N GLY A 111 18.28 2.33 18.19
CA GLY A 111 19.48 1.91 18.91
C GLY A 111 20.73 2.60 18.38
N GLU A 112 21.17 3.58 19.18
CA GLU A 112 22.43 4.34 19.18
C GLU A 112 22.58 5.55 18.25
#